data_AF-A0A929TR26-F1
#
_entry.id   AF-A0A929TR26-F1
#
_cell.length_a   1.000
_cell.length_b   1.000
_cell.length_c   1.000
_cell.angle_alpha   90.00
_cell.angle_beta   90.00
_cell.angle_gamma   90.00
#
_symmetry.space_group_name_H-M   'P 1'
#
loop_
_entity.id
_entity.type
_entity.pdbx_description
1 polymer ?
#
loop_
_entity_poly.entity_id
_entity_poly.type
_entity_poly.pdbx_seq_one_letter_code
_entity_poly.pdbx_strand_id
1 'polypeptide(L)' 'MRYKYWLTLRPAMPGTVPMRKLKDINNFDSRTYMEEVGREVWGYVEYSEPLSEKEVANYELIEGNMR' A
#
# COMPACT_ATOMS: atom_id res chain seq x y z
N MET A 1 2.82 0.07 -16.33
CA MET A 1 1.75 0.11 -15.31
C MET A 1 2.38 -0.05 -13.94
N ARG A 2 1.81 0.59 -12.92
CA ARG A 2 2.21 0.44 -11.52
C ARG A 2 0.98 0.05 -10.70
N TYR A 3 1.14 -0.89 -9.78
CA TYR A 3 0.08 -1.43 -8.93
C TYR A 3 0.16 -0.76 -7.56
N LYS A 4 -0.87 0.01 -7.19
CA LYS A 4 -0.91 0.78 -5.94
C LYS A 4 -1.59 -0.01 -4.84
N TYR A 5 -1.02 0.05 -3.64
CA TYR A 5 -1.63 -0.51 -2.44
C TYR A 5 -1.54 0.47 -1.28
N TRP A 6 -2.66 0.65 -0.57
CA TRP A 6 -2.81 1.54 0.55
C TRP A 6 -2.37 0.90 1.87
N LEU A 7 -1.63 1.66 2.67
CA LEU A 7 -1.10 1.24 3.97
C LEU A 7 -2.11 1.56 5.08
N THR A 8 -2.89 0.56 5.53
CA THR A 8 -4.03 0.84 6.42
C THR A 8 -3.72 0.74 7.92
N LEU A 9 -2.74 -0.09 8.31
CA LEU A 9 -2.44 -0.33 9.73
C LEU A 9 -1.25 0.50 10.24
N ARG A 10 -0.18 0.59 9.44
CA ARG A 10 1.09 1.22 9.81
C ARG A 10 1.78 1.85 8.59
N PRO A 11 2.67 2.83 8.77
CA PRO A 11 3.54 3.31 7.69
C PRO A 11 4.43 2.21 7.13
N ALA A 12 4.88 2.39 5.90
CA ALA A 12 5.88 1.53 5.31
C ALA A 12 7.25 1.75 5.97
N MET A 13 7.77 0.68 6.55
CA MET A 13 9.09 0.51 7.11
C MET A 13 9.70 -0.80 6.58
N PRO A 14 11.03 -0.98 6.64
CA PRO A 14 11.65 -2.27 6.30
C PRO A 14 10.96 -3.44 7.01
N GLY A 15 10.48 -4.43 6.25
CA GLY A 15 9.81 -5.62 6.75
C GLY A 15 8.29 -5.50 6.95
N THR A 16 7.72 -4.31 6.76
CA THR A 16 6.25 -4.09 6.90
C THR A 16 5.48 -4.15 5.59
N VAL A 17 6.18 -4.29 4.47
CA VAL A 17 5.64 -4.44 3.12
C VAL A 17 6.47 -5.46 2.34
N PRO A 18 5.91 -6.13 1.33
CA PRO A 18 6.69 -6.94 0.39
C PRO A 18 7.77 -6.06 -0.26
N MET A 19 9.04 -6.46 -0.17
CA MET A 19 10.14 -5.72 -0.80
C MET A 19 10.35 -6.12 -2.27
N ARG A 20 9.88 -7.31 -2.66
CA ARG A 20 10.01 -7.79 -4.04
C ARG A 20 9.13 -6.93 -4.94
N LYS A 21 9.68 -6.51 -6.09
CA LYS A 21 8.97 -5.74 -7.13
C LYS A 21 8.48 -4.35 -6.69
N LEU A 22 8.88 -3.90 -5.48
CA LEU A 22 8.58 -2.59 -4.96
C LEU A 22 9.25 -1.51 -5.83
N LYS A 23 8.49 -0.46 -6.15
CA LYS A 23 8.94 0.65 -6.99
C LYS A 23 8.95 1.97 -6.24
N ASP A 24 7.98 2.19 -5.38
CA ASP A 24 7.89 3.44 -4.65
C ASP A 24 7.21 3.26 -3.30
N ILE A 25 7.57 4.12 -2.35
CA ILE A 25 6.98 4.22 -1.03
C ILE A 25 6.65 5.69 -0.78
N ASN A 26 5.36 5.97 -0.57
CA ASN A 26 4.89 7.28 -0.16
C ASN A 26 4.22 7.18 1.20
N ASN A 27 4.99 7.41 2.27
CA ASN A 27 4.43 7.58 3.61
C ASN A 27 3.91 9.01 3.79
N PHE A 28 2.79 9.14 4.46
CA PHE A 28 2.26 10.41 4.92
C PHE A 28 2.81 10.73 6.31
N ASP A 29 2.92 12.02 6.65
CA ASP A 29 3.36 12.46 7.98
C ASP A 29 2.38 12.07 9.09
N SER A 30 1.10 11.92 8.74
CA SER A 30 0.03 11.49 9.62
C SER A 30 -1.01 10.66 8.87
N ARG A 31 -1.88 9.98 9.61
CA ARG A 31 -3.01 9.27 9.02
C ARG A 31 -3.91 10.25 8.26
N THR A 32 -4.17 9.93 7.00
CA THR A 32 -4.98 10.77 6.11
C THR A 32 -6.15 9.94 5.60
N TYR A 33 -7.37 10.48 5.70
CA TYR A 33 -8.56 9.83 5.14
C TYR A 33 -8.47 9.79 3.61
N MET A 34 -8.61 8.59 3.04
CA MET A 34 -8.66 8.40 1.60
C MET A 34 -10.04 7.87 1.19
N GLU A 35 -10.75 8.69 0.43
CA GLU A 35 -12.09 8.38 -0.07
C GLU A 35 -12.13 7.08 -0.87
N GLU A 36 -11.08 6.82 -1.66
CA GLU A 36 -10.94 5.62 -2.49
C GLU A 36 -11.07 4.31 -1.70
N VAL A 37 -10.62 4.30 -0.44
CA VAL A 37 -10.68 3.14 0.45
C VAL A 37 -11.64 3.32 1.63
N GLY A 38 -12.32 4.46 1.71
CA GLY A 38 -13.29 4.78 2.76
C GLY A 38 -12.71 4.78 4.18
N ARG A 39 -11.40 5.02 4.35
CA ARG A 39 -10.73 4.99 5.66
C ARG A 39 -9.44 5.80 5.69
N GLU A 40 -8.91 6.01 6.89
CA GLU A 40 -7.57 6.55 7.10
C GLU A 40 -6.47 5.57 6.68
N VAL A 41 -5.42 6.11 6.07
CA VAL A 41 -4.23 5.37 5.62
C VAL A 41 -2.97 6.13 6.01
N TRP A 42 -1.86 5.41 6.08
CA TRP A 42 -0.53 5.94 6.35
C TRP A 42 0.26 6.31 5.10
N GLY A 43 -0.32 6.09 3.92
CA GLY A 43 0.36 6.25 2.65
C GLY A 43 0.01 5.16 1.66
N TYR A 44 0.82 5.02 0.63
CA TYR A 44 0.73 3.94 -0.34
C TYR A 44 2.10 3.47 -0.82
N VAL A 45 2.11 2.26 -1.36
CA VAL A 45 3.26 1.66 -2.03
C VAL A 45 2.88 1.29 -3.46
N GLU A 46 3.87 1.31 -4.36
CA GLU A 46 3.67 0.93 -5.76
C GLU A 46 4.58 -0.24 -6.15
N TYR A 47 4.04 -1.19 -6.92
CA TYR A 47 4.75 -2.35 -7.43
C TYR A 47 4.76 -2.39 -8.96
N SER A 48 5.76 -3.05 -9.56
CA SER A 48 5.79 -3.27 -11.01
C SER A 48 4.85 -4.36 -11.51
N GLU A 49 4.40 -5.23 -10.61
CA GLU A 49 3.48 -6.34 -10.87
C GLU A 49 2.50 -6.42 -9.68
N PRO A 50 1.30 -7.02 -9.84
CA PRO A 50 0.37 -7.13 -8.74
C PRO A 50 0.94 -8.02 -7.65
N LEU A 51 0.58 -7.69 -6.41
CA LEU A 51 0.80 -8.56 -5.26
C LEU A 51 -0.20 -9.72 -5.30
N SER A 52 0.19 -10.86 -4.76
CA SER A 52 -0.76 -11.94 -4.51
C SER A 52 -1.75 -11.56 -3.41
N GLU A 53 -2.95 -12.15 -3.43
CA GLU A 53 -3.94 -11.96 -2.35
C GLU A 53 -3.36 -12.28 -0.96
N LYS A 54 -2.49 -13.29 -0.88
CA LYS A 54 -1.79 -13.66 0.36
C LYS A 54 -0.83 -12.57 0.83
N GLU A 55 -0.11 -11.90 -0.07
CA GLU A 55 0.74 -10.77 0.29
C GLU A 55 -0.11 -9.57 0.74
N VAL A 56 -1.17 -9.25 0.01
CA VAL A 56 -2.10 -8.18 0.40
C VAL A 56 -2.66 -8.41 1.80
N ALA A 57 -3.11 -9.63 2.09
CA ALA A 57 -3.64 -10.01 3.40
C ALA A 57 -2.57 -10.00 4.51
N ASN A 58 -1.41 -10.63 4.28
CA ASN A 58 -0.33 -10.73 5.28
C ASN A 58 0.23 -9.36 5.69
N TYR A 59 0.18 -8.38 4.79
CA TYR A 59 0.68 -7.02 5.04
C TYR A 59 -0.45 -6.00 5.25
N GLU A 60 -1.71 -6.46 5.32
CA GLU A 60 -2.88 -5.65 5.65
C GLU A 60 -3.06 -4.44 4.71
N LEU A 61 -2.78 -4.67 3.43
CA LEU A 61 -2.86 -3.69 2.38
C LEU A 61 -4.26 -3.68 1.75
N ILE A 62 -4.64 -2.56 1.14
CA ILE A 62 -5.83 -2.48 0.29
C ILE A 62 -5.40 -2.10 -1.11
N GLU A 63 -5.84 -2.85 -2.12
CA GLU A 63 -5.58 -2.52 -3.52
C GLU A 63 -6.21 -1.16 -3.87
N GLY A 64 -5.40 -0.28 -4.44
CA GLY A 64 -5.87 0.99 -4.96
C GLY A 64 -6.43 0.82 -6.37
N ASN A 65 -7.49 1.56 -6.68
CA ASN A 65 -8.07 1.58 -8.02
C ASN A 65 -7.03 2.07 -9.02
N MET A 66 -6.69 1.22 -9.98
CA MET A 66 -5.95 1.63 -11.18
C MET A 66 -6.85 2.53 -12.02
N ARG A 67 -6.50 3.82 -12.15
CA ARG A 67 -6.95 4.63 -13.28
C ARG A 67 -5.95 4.52 -14.42
#